data_AF-A0A7K4KS39-F1
#
_entry.id   AF-A0A7K4KS39-F1
#
_cell.length_a   1.000
_cell.length_b   1.000
_cell.length_c   1.000
_cell.angle_alpha   90.00
_cell.angle_beta   90.00
_cell.angle_gamma   90.00
#
_symmetry.space_group_name_H-M   'P 1'
#
loop_
_entity.id
_entity.type
_entity.pdbx_description
1 polymer ?
#
loop_
_entity_poly.entity_id
_entity_poly.type
_entity_poly.pdbx_seq_one_letter_code
_entity_poly.pdbx_strand_id
1 'polypeptide(L)'
;DFNRVPIRNEEEQSKETEHDSDDSSDGDSDCEESSRYINASFITGYWGPKAMIATQGPLQETIADFWQMVFQRKVKVIVMLTELKEGDQELCAQYWGEGKLTYDGIEVQMTDTSCCPSYTIRAFDVTHLKRKETQKVYQYQYHKWSSSGVPENPKDLVNMILNLKEKLPTRPGSEDNKGNRSVPIVIHCGDGSEQTGAFCALMTLLESAEVEEVIDVFQVVKTLRRTRLGMVSSFEQYQFLYDTIANTYPAQNGQIKKNSQQEVKVEFCNEVEKTDQEADLITIDLTSSTPEGNGASEACVDSKAADSTKETESSINGPTTPVLT
;
A
#
# COMPACT_ATOMS: atom_id res chain seq x y z
N ASP A 1 0.56 4.94 23.37
CA ASP A 1 -0.76 4.37 23.72
C ASP A 1 -1.98 5.04 23.10
N PHE A 2 -2.11 6.38 23.15
CA PHE A 2 -3.37 7.11 22.87
C PHE A 2 -4.18 6.73 21.62
N ASN A 3 -3.55 6.15 20.58
CA ASN A 3 -4.20 5.70 19.35
C ASN A 3 -3.76 4.27 18.92
N ARG A 4 -3.23 3.46 19.83
CA ARG A 4 -2.86 2.06 19.54
C ARG A 4 -4.09 1.26 19.11
N VAL A 5 -3.91 0.26 18.25
CA VAL A 5 -4.99 -0.68 17.91
C VAL A 5 -4.99 -1.82 18.94
N PRO A 6 -6.02 -1.97 19.79
CA PRO A 6 -6.09 -3.09 20.72
C PRO A 6 -6.55 -4.35 19.99
N ILE A 7 -5.93 -5.48 20.32
CA ILE A 7 -6.40 -6.83 20.01
C ILE A 7 -7.01 -7.39 21.29
N ARG A 8 -8.30 -7.72 21.28
CA ARG A 8 -9.00 -8.24 22.49
C ARG A 8 -8.86 -9.76 22.55
N ASN A 9 -8.55 -10.29 23.75
CA ASN A 9 -8.73 -11.71 24.04
C ASN A 9 -10.23 -12.01 24.18
N GLU A 10 -10.70 -13.12 23.61
CA GLU A 10 -12.14 -13.43 23.57
C GLU A 10 -12.59 -14.47 24.61
N GLU A 11 -11.68 -15.01 25.43
CA GLU A 11 -11.99 -16.09 26.38
C GLU A 11 -12.83 -15.64 27.59
N GLU A 12 -12.99 -14.33 27.79
CA GLU A 12 -13.87 -13.76 28.83
C GLU A 12 -15.35 -13.69 28.36
N GLN A 13 -15.62 -13.68 27.04
CA GLN A 13 -16.98 -13.45 26.50
C GLN A 13 -17.96 -14.61 26.68
N SER A 14 -17.52 -15.81 27.09
CA SER A 14 -18.40 -16.96 27.35
C SER A 14 -18.83 -17.10 28.82
N LYS A 15 -18.54 -16.12 29.69
CA LYS A 15 -18.96 -16.15 31.10
C LYS A 15 -20.06 -15.15 31.46
N GLU A 16 -20.27 -14.09 30.68
CA GLU A 16 -21.24 -13.03 31.00
C GLU A 16 -22.70 -13.37 30.62
N THR A 17 -22.95 -14.51 29.97
CA THR A 17 -24.33 -14.92 29.59
C THR A 17 -24.97 -15.94 30.54
N GLU A 18 -24.30 -16.32 31.63
CA GLU A 18 -24.83 -17.29 32.61
C GLU A 18 -24.56 -16.85 34.06
N HIS A 19 -25.01 -15.66 34.45
CA HIS A 19 -25.21 -15.34 35.88
C HIS A 19 -26.31 -14.29 36.12
N ASP A 20 -27.57 -14.68 35.85
CA ASP A 20 -28.72 -14.05 36.52
C ASP A 20 -28.71 -14.44 38.01
N SER A 21 -28.08 -13.62 38.84
CA SER A 21 -28.22 -13.69 40.29
C SER A 21 -27.99 -12.32 40.92
N ASP A 22 -29.05 -11.76 41.50
CA ASP A 22 -28.98 -10.54 42.30
C ASP A 22 -28.02 -10.74 43.49
N ASP A 23 -26.85 -10.10 43.46
CA ASP A 23 -26.19 -9.66 44.69
C ASP A 23 -25.48 -8.31 44.50
N SER A 24 -25.56 -7.48 45.54
CA SER A 24 -25.13 -6.10 45.56
C SER A 24 -23.72 -6.01 46.14
N SER A 25 -22.71 -5.83 45.29
CA SER A 25 -21.36 -5.48 45.73
C SER A 25 -20.80 -4.31 44.96
N ASP A 26 -20.79 -3.12 45.58
CA ASP A 26 -19.96 -2.01 45.14
C ASP A 26 -18.48 -2.44 45.15
N GLY A 27 -17.87 -2.46 43.97
CA GLY A 27 -16.45 -2.68 43.80
C GLY A 27 -16.04 -2.14 42.44
N ASP A 28 -15.20 -1.10 42.43
CA ASP A 28 -14.48 -0.65 41.24
C ASP A 28 -13.58 -1.79 40.75
N SER A 29 -14.15 -2.65 39.91
CA SER A 29 -13.39 -3.67 39.19
C SER A 29 -12.78 -3.01 37.98
N ASP A 30 -11.54 -2.57 38.12
CA ASP A 30 -10.64 -2.24 37.00
C ASP A 30 -10.37 -3.51 36.17
N CYS A 31 -11.40 -3.98 35.47
CA CYS A 31 -11.31 -4.95 34.39
C CYS A 31 -10.63 -4.24 33.20
N GLU A 32 -9.31 -4.07 33.30
CA GLU A 32 -8.41 -3.83 32.19
C GLU A 32 -8.55 -4.99 31.20
N GLU A 33 -9.55 -4.86 30.31
CA GLU A 33 -9.91 -5.82 29.26
C GLU A 33 -8.62 -6.28 28.56
N SER A 34 -8.28 -7.56 28.72
CA SER A 34 -6.92 -8.06 28.54
C SER A 34 -6.48 -8.00 27.07
N SER A 35 -6.04 -6.82 26.65
CA SER A 35 -5.75 -6.50 25.26
C SER A 35 -4.29 -6.74 24.94
N ARG A 36 -4.03 -7.60 23.96
CA ARG A 36 -2.69 -7.84 23.44
C ARG A 36 -2.20 -6.61 22.68
N TYR A 37 -0.91 -6.35 22.81
CA TYR A 37 -0.24 -5.29 22.08
C TYR A 37 0.14 -5.75 20.67
N ILE A 38 -0.13 -4.89 19.69
CA ILE A 38 0.48 -4.92 18.36
C ILE A 38 1.00 -3.52 18.03
N ASN A 39 2.12 -3.40 17.31
CA ASN A 39 2.65 -2.12 16.87
C ASN A 39 1.87 -1.59 15.66
N ALA A 40 0.60 -1.26 15.92
CA ALA A 40 -0.33 -0.68 14.97
C ALA A 40 -1.02 0.55 15.60
N SER A 41 -1.30 1.54 14.76
CA SER A 41 -1.85 2.83 15.14
C SER A 41 -3.06 3.16 14.26
N PHE A 42 -4.16 3.60 14.87
CA PHE A 42 -5.26 4.19 14.11
C PHE A 42 -4.83 5.52 13.50
N ILE A 43 -5.08 5.67 12.20
CA ILE A 43 -4.79 6.86 11.41
C ILE A 43 -6.11 7.55 11.01
N THR A 44 -6.14 8.87 11.15
CA THR A 44 -7.22 9.73 10.64
C THR A 44 -7.09 9.84 9.13
N GLY A 45 -8.18 9.59 8.42
CA GLY A 45 -8.30 9.85 6.98
C GLY A 45 -9.24 11.02 6.72
N TYR A 46 -9.51 11.30 5.45
CA TYR A 46 -10.38 12.41 5.04
C TYR A 46 -11.77 12.37 5.71
N TRP A 47 -12.46 11.23 5.65
CA TRP A 47 -13.80 11.06 6.24
C TRP A 47 -13.83 10.92 7.78
N GLY A 48 -12.71 11.19 8.48
CA GLY A 48 -12.66 11.29 9.94
C GLY A 48 -11.67 10.35 10.65
N PRO A 49 -11.77 10.26 11.99
CA PRO A 49 -10.82 9.52 12.81
C PRO A 49 -10.93 8.00 12.59
N LYS A 50 -9.82 7.29 12.86
CA LYS A 50 -9.74 5.82 12.75
C LYS A 50 -10.26 5.29 11.39
N ALA A 51 -9.85 5.94 10.29
CA ALA A 51 -10.25 5.55 8.94
C ALA A 51 -9.31 4.51 8.33
N MET A 52 -8.06 4.46 8.80
CA MET A 52 -7.02 3.54 8.35
C MET A 52 -6.24 3.01 9.56
N ILE A 53 -5.54 1.89 9.40
CA ILE A 53 -4.54 1.39 10.36
C ILE A 53 -3.16 1.44 9.70
N ALA A 54 -2.18 2.05 10.36
CA ALA A 54 -0.77 1.93 10.03
C ALA A 54 -0.12 0.93 10.98
N THR A 55 0.60 -0.07 10.47
CA THR A 55 1.30 -1.08 11.27
C THR A 55 2.68 -1.35 10.68
N GLN A 56 3.62 -1.81 11.50
CA GLN A 56 4.87 -2.39 10.98
C GLN A 56 4.58 -3.67 10.18
N GLY A 57 5.57 -4.10 9.38
CA GLY A 57 5.60 -5.42 8.79
C GLY A 57 5.51 -6.49 9.89
N PRO A 58 4.66 -7.51 9.76
CA PRO A 58 4.59 -8.59 10.74
C PRO A 58 5.96 -9.26 10.93
N LEU A 59 6.37 -9.41 12.17
CA LEU A 59 7.45 -10.32 12.57
C LEU A 59 6.90 -11.74 12.67
N GLN A 60 7.76 -12.75 12.54
CA GLN A 60 7.39 -14.17 12.51
C GLN A 60 6.51 -14.60 13.71
N GLU A 61 6.79 -14.05 14.89
CA GLU A 61 6.07 -14.26 16.14
C GLU A 61 4.76 -13.45 16.27
N THR A 62 4.58 -12.40 15.45
CA THR A 62 3.41 -11.50 15.49
C THR A 62 2.40 -11.74 14.36
N ILE A 63 2.63 -12.70 13.45
CA ILE A 63 1.73 -13.02 12.33
C ILE A 63 0.30 -13.34 12.83
N ALA A 64 0.19 -14.04 13.96
CA ALA A 64 -1.11 -14.35 14.56
C ALA A 64 -1.85 -13.10 15.05
N ASP A 65 -1.17 -12.21 15.76
CA ASP A 65 -1.74 -10.95 16.23
C ASP A 65 -2.11 -10.02 15.06
N PHE A 66 -1.34 -10.02 13.97
CA PHE A 66 -1.68 -9.30 12.74
C PHE A 66 -3.00 -9.81 12.12
N TRP A 67 -3.17 -11.13 11.97
CA TRP A 67 -4.41 -11.69 11.43
C TRP A 67 -5.61 -11.55 12.38
N GLN A 68 -5.39 -11.63 13.70
CA GLN A 68 -6.38 -11.28 14.72
C GLN A 68 -6.83 -9.82 14.58
N MET A 69 -5.90 -8.87 14.44
CA MET A 69 -6.23 -7.46 14.18
C MET A 69 -7.03 -7.28 12.89
N VAL A 70 -6.59 -7.92 11.79
CA VAL A 70 -7.26 -7.87 10.47
C VAL A 70 -8.69 -8.41 10.54
N PHE A 71 -8.93 -9.46 11.32
CA PHE A 71 -10.27 -10.02 11.55
C PHE A 71 -11.11 -9.13 12.46
N GLN A 72 -10.64 -8.80 13.67
CA GLN A 72 -11.38 -8.02 14.66
C GLN A 72 -11.74 -6.61 14.16
N ARG A 73 -10.91 -6.01 13.29
CA ARG A 73 -11.16 -4.69 12.67
C ARG A 73 -11.95 -4.75 11.36
N LYS A 74 -12.37 -5.94 10.92
CA LYS A 74 -13.18 -6.18 9.70
C LYS A 74 -12.54 -5.61 8.42
N VAL A 75 -11.21 -5.70 8.36
CA VAL A 75 -10.38 -5.15 7.27
C VAL A 75 -10.78 -5.79 5.94
N LYS A 76 -10.79 -5.00 4.87
CA LYS A 76 -11.08 -5.43 3.49
C LYS A 76 -9.87 -5.34 2.59
N VAL A 77 -8.98 -4.37 2.83
CA VAL A 77 -7.75 -4.16 2.08
C VAL A 77 -6.54 -4.12 3.02
N ILE A 78 -5.50 -4.87 2.67
CA ILE A 78 -4.15 -4.73 3.22
C ILE A 78 -3.28 -4.11 2.13
N VAL A 79 -2.55 -3.05 2.43
CA VAL A 79 -1.54 -2.47 1.54
C VAL A 79 -0.16 -2.77 2.12
N MET A 80 0.68 -3.42 1.33
CA MET A 80 2.05 -3.78 1.67
C MET A 80 2.99 -3.00 0.72
N LEU A 81 3.80 -2.12 1.28
CA LEU A 81 4.64 -1.17 0.52
C LEU A 81 6.12 -1.59 0.48
N THR A 82 6.40 -2.83 0.88
CA THR A 82 7.75 -3.39 1.06
C THR A 82 7.83 -4.77 0.40
N GLU A 83 9.04 -5.15 0.02
CA GLU A 83 9.39 -6.57 -0.13
C GLU A 83 9.57 -7.25 1.24
N LEU A 84 9.66 -8.58 1.23
CA LEU A 84 9.96 -9.36 2.44
C LEU A 84 11.37 -9.05 2.97
N LYS A 85 12.34 -8.80 2.07
CA LYS A 85 13.76 -8.53 2.37
C LYS A 85 14.34 -7.48 1.44
N GLU A 86 15.33 -6.74 1.95
CA GLU A 86 16.18 -5.85 1.15
C GLU A 86 17.65 -6.18 1.46
N GLY A 87 18.35 -6.77 0.49
CA GLY A 87 19.63 -7.44 0.75
C GLY A 87 19.46 -8.57 1.77
N ASP A 88 20.30 -8.55 2.81
CA ASP A 88 20.24 -9.52 3.92
C ASP A 88 19.23 -9.13 5.02
N GLN A 89 18.69 -7.90 5.00
CA GLN A 89 17.77 -7.42 6.03
C GLN A 89 16.34 -7.88 5.76
N GLU A 90 15.73 -8.56 6.74
CA GLU A 90 14.31 -8.88 6.72
C GLU A 90 13.48 -7.66 7.11
N LEU A 91 12.54 -7.28 6.23
CA LEU A 91 11.66 -6.13 6.40
C LEU A 91 10.24 -6.54 6.81
N CYS A 92 9.80 -7.74 6.40
CA CYS A 92 8.48 -8.27 6.69
C CYS A 92 8.51 -9.79 6.60
N ALA A 93 8.05 -10.50 7.64
CA ALA A 93 7.83 -11.94 7.55
C ALA A 93 6.66 -12.22 6.58
N GLN A 94 6.70 -13.35 5.88
CA GLN A 94 5.62 -13.72 4.97
C GLN A 94 4.41 -14.24 5.76
N TYR A 95 3.41 -13.38 5.96
CA TYR A 95 2.18 -13.68 6.71
C TYR A 95 1.12 -14.45 5.89
N TRP A 96 1.51 -15.07 4.78
CA TRP A 96 0.64 -15.87 3.91
C TRP A 96 1.42 -17.05 3.30
N GLY A 97 0.72 -18.00 2.66
CA GLY A 97 1.34 -19.11 1.95
C GLY A 97 0.32 -20.00 1.27
N GLU A 98 0.75 -21.19 0.86
CA GLU A 98 -0.08 -22.15 0.13
C GLU A 98 -1.07 -22.89 1.06
N GLY A 99 -2.25 -23.20 0.52
CA GLY A 99 -3.29 -23.92 1.25
C GLY A 99 -4.01 -23.09 2.32
N LYS A 100 -4.37 -23.76 3.42
CA LYS A 100 -5.04 -23.17 4.60
C LYS A 100 -4.03 -23.10 5.74
N LEU A 101 -3.67 -21.89 6.15
CA LEU A 101 -2.77 -21.65 7.29
C LEU A 101 -3.59 -21.19 8.49
N THR A 102 -3.30 -21.68 9.70
CA THR A 102 -4.03 -21.30 10.91
C THR A 102 -3.12 -20.57 11.88
N TYR A 103 -3.56 -19.39 12.32
CA TYR A 103 -2.88 -18.53 13.29
C TYR A 103 -3.85 -18.15 14.41
N ASP A 104 -3.62 -18.67 15.63
CA ASP A 104 -4.42 -18.41 16.84
C ASP A 104 -5.96 -18.40 16.60
N GLY A 105 -6.47 -19.47 15.96
CA GLY A 105 -7.91 -19.63 15.69
C GLY A 105 -8.44 -18.89 14.46
N ILE A 106 -7.60 -18.11 13.75
CA ILE A 106 -7.89 -17.56 12.43
C ILE A 106 -7.29 -18.45 11.36
N GLU A 107 -8.12 -19.03 10.49
CA GLU A 107 -7.68 -19.70 9.26
C GLU A 107 -7.58 -18.68 8.13
N VAL A 108 -6.47 -18.68 7.40
CA VAL A 108 -6.19 -17.82 6.26
C VAL A 108 -5.96 -18.72 5.05
N GLN A 109 -6.78 -18.55 4.01
CA GLN A 109 -6.64 -19.25 2.74
C GLN A 109 -6.46 -18.24 1.61
N MET A 110 -5.35 -18.32 0.88
CA MET A 110 -5.19 -17.57 -0.36
C MET A 110 -6.06 -18.22 -1.45
N THR A 111 -6.98 -17.45 -2.04
CA THR A 111 -7.95 -17.95 -3.03
C THR A 111 -7.60 -17.56 -4.46
N ASP A 112 -6.86 -16.46 -4.64
CA ASP A 112 -6.57 -15.87 -5.95
C ASP A 112 -5.30 -15.00 -5.87
N THR A 113 -4.61 -14.83 -6.99
CA THR A 113 -3.45 -13.93 -7.13
C THR A 113 -3.40 -13.40 -8.55
N SER A 114 -3.34 -12.07 -8.68
CA SER A 114 -3.26 -11.35 -9.95
C SER A 114 -2.07 -10.39 -9.92
N CYS A 115 -1.27 -10.38 -10.98
CA CYS A 115 -0.06 -9.56 -11.06
C CYS A 115 -0.29 -8.38 -12.01
N CYS A 116 -0.02 -7.17 -11.53
CA CYS A 116 0.15 -5.97 -12.35
C CYS A 116 1.65 -5.63 -12.45
N PRO A 117 2.09 -4.85 -13.45
CA PRO A 117 3.53 -4.56 -13.65
C PRO A 117 4.25 -3.89 -12.46
N SER A 118 3.49 -3.23 -11.57
CA SER A 118 4.01 -2.48 -10.42
C SER A 118 3.53 -3.01 -9.05
N TYR A 119 2.53 -3.89 -9.01
CA TYR A 119 1.98 -4.44 -7.77
C TYR A 119 1.30 -5.81 -7.97
N THR A 120 1.32 -6.66 -6.94
CA THR A 120 0.56 -7.91 -6.90
C THR A 120 -0.68 -7.77 -6.04
N ILE A 121 -1.82 -8.27 -6.51
CA ILE A 121 -3.07 -8.42 -5.74
C ILE A 121 -3.21 -9.88 -5.30
N ARG A 122 -3.46 -10.12 -4.01
CA ARG A 122 -3.80 -11.45 -3.48
C ARG A 122 -5.15 -11.39 -2.78
N ALA A 123 -6.04 -12.33 -3.05
CA ALA A 123 -7.32 -12.44 -2.35
C ALA A 123 -7.27 -13.57 -1.32
N PHE A 124 -7.80 -13.31 -0.13
CA PHE A 124 -7.85 -14.25 0.98
C PHE A 124 -9.27 -14.41 1.50
N ASP A 125 -9.63 -15.65 1.80
CA ASP A 125 -10.74 -15.95 2.70
C ASP A 125 -10.14 -16.16 4.11
N VAL A 126 -10.51 -15.27 5.04
CA VAL A 126 -10.02 -15.25 6.41
C VAL A 126 -11.17 -15.66 7.34
N THR A 127 -11.06 -16.83 7.95
CA THR A 127 -12.13 -17.50 8.69
C THR A 127 -11.81 -17.64 10.16
N HIS A 128 -12.66 -17.11 11.04
CA HIS A 128 -12.53 -17.30 12.48
C HIS A 128 -13.15 -18.63 12.89
N LEU A 129 -12.31 -19.62 13.23
CA LEU A 129 -12.72 -21.03 13.38
C LEU A 129 -13.82 -21.26 14.43
N LYS A 130 -13.74 -20.59 15.60
CA LYS A 130 -14.79 -20.70 16.65
C LYS A 130 -16.14 -20.10 16.21
N ARG A 131 -16.14 -18.93 15.54
CA ARG A 131 -17.34 -18.20 15.10
C ARG A 131 -17.93 -18.72 13.79
N LYS A 132 -17.14 -19.41 12.97
CA LYS A 132 -17.46 -19.82 11.59
C LYS A 132 -17.86 -18.63 10.69
N GLU A 133 -17.29 -17.47 10.98
CA GLU A 133 -17.43 -16.26 10.18
C GLU A 133 -16.21 -16.13 9.26
N THR A 134 -16.45 -15.97 7.96
CA THR A 134 -15.43 -15.78 6.93
C THR A 134 -15.53 -14.37 6.36
N GLN A 135 -14.42 -13.65 6.33
CA GLN A 135 -14.30 -12.36 5.65
C GLN A 135 -13.35 -12.47 4.46
N LYS A 136 -13.72 -11.86 3.34
CA LYS A 136 -12.83 -11.69 2.20
C LYS A 136 -11.93 -10.46 2.40
N VAL A 137 -10.62 -10.65 2.20
CA VAL A 137 -9.58 -9.62 2.35
C VAL A 137 -8.71 -9.60 1.09
N TYR A 138 -8.35 -8.42 0.61
CA TYR A 138 -7.45 -8.22 -0.54
C TYR A 138 -6.14 -7.60 -0.08
N GLN A 139 -5.00 -8.20 -0.38
CA GLN A 139 -3.69 -7.59 -0.20
C GLN A 139 -3.22 -7.00 -1.53
N TYR A 140 -2.75 -5.76 -1.50
CA TYR A 140 -2.05 -5.09 -2.60
C TYR A 140 -0.59 -4.91 -2.16
N GLN A 141 0.35 -5.62 -2.80
CA GLN A 141 1.78 -5.48 -2.55
C GLN A 141 2.41 -4.64 -3.66
N TYR A 142 2.88 -3.43 -3.35
CA TYR A 142 3.56 -2.55 -4.31
C TYR A 142 5.07 -2.84 -4.35
N HIS A 143 5.59 -3.13 -5.54
CA HIS A 143 6.96 -3.63 -5.73
C HIS A 143 7.97 -2.54 -6.14
N LYS A 144 7.49 -1.33 -6.46
CA LYS A 144 8.29 -0.27 -7.12
C LYS A 144 8.66 0.89 -6.21
N TRP A 145 9.05 0.56 -4.97
CA TRP A 145 9.42 1.53 -3.94
C TRP A 145 10.57 1.01 -3.08
N SER A 146 11.76 1.59 -3.22
CA SER A 146 12.89 1.31 -2.33
C SER A 146 12.65 1.87 -0.93
N SER A 147 13.27 1.28 0.09
CA SER A 147 13.09 1.70 1.50
C SER A 147 13.43 3.17 1.73
N SER A 148 14.55 3.62 1.16
CA SER A 148 15.15 4.95 1.33
C SER A 148 14.64 6.01 0.34
N GLY A 149 13.62 5.70 -0.45
CA GLY A 149 13.22 6.52 -1.60
C GLY A 149 11.75 6.88 -1.69
N VAL A 150 11.36 7.25 -2.90
CA VAL A 150 9.98 7.48 -3.35
C VAL A 150 9.64 6.46 -4.45
N PRO A 151 8.36 6.25 -4.80
CA PRO A 151 7.97 5.34 -5.87
C PRO A 151 8.67 5.65 -7.21
N GLU A 152 9.15 4.62 -7.92
CA GLU A 152 9.81 4.78 -9.25
C GLU A 152 8.90 5.53 -10.24
N ASN A 153 7.60 5.25 -10.19
CA ASN A 153 6.59 5.89 -11.02
C ASN A 153 5.38 6.28 -10.15
N PRO A 154 5.21 7.57 -9.81
CA PRO A 154 4.09 8.05 -8.99
C PRO A 154 2.71 7.69 -9.53
N LYS A 155 2.55 7.62 -10.87
CA LYS A 155 1.27 7.30 -11.52
C LYS A 155 0.81 5.87 -11.20
N ASP A 156 1.75 4.93 -11.09
CA ASP A 156 1.41 3.54 -10.78
C ASP A 156 0.89 3.40 -9.35
N LEU A 157 1.45 4.16 -8.40
CA LEU A 157 0.93 4.20 -7.03
C LEU A 157 -0.45 4.85 -6.97
N VAL A 158 -0.68 5.95 -7.70
CA VAL A 158 -2.01 6.58 -7.81
C VAL A 158 -3.03 5.60 -8.41
N ASN A 159 -2.68 4.91 -9.49
CA ASN A 159 -3.54 3.90 -10.12
C ASN A 159 -3.87 2.75 -9.16
N MET A 160 -2.91 2.28 -8.36
CA MET A 160 -3.15 1.28 -7.32
C MET A 160 -4.12 1.80 -6.25
N ILE A 161 -3.96 3.06 -5.79
CA ILE A 161 -4.87 3.69 -4.83
C ILE A 161 -6.30 3.81 -5.38
N LEU A 162 -6.45 4.16 -6.66
CA LEU A 162 -7.76 4.22 -7.31
C LEU A 162 -8.40 2.83 -7.42
N ASN A 163 -7.64 1.80 -7.82
CA ASN A 163 -8.16 0.43 -7.92
C ASN A 163 -8.60 -0.14 -6.56
N LEU A 164 -7.80 0.00 -5.50
CA LEU A 164 -8.16 -0.53 -4.19
C LEU A 164 -9.33 0.20 -3.54
N LYS A 165 -9.60 1.47 -3.90
CA LYS A 165 -10.80 2.19 -3.44
C LYS A 165 -12.10 1.50 -3.89
N GLU A 166 -12.10 0.78 -5.01
CA GLU A 166 -13.25 -0.03 -5.44
C GLU A 166 -13.58 -1.20 -4.49
N LYS A 167 -12.61 -1.64 -3.67
CA LYS A 167 -12.79 -2.69 -2.65
C LYS A 167 -13.17 -2.14 -1.27
N LEU A 168 -13.12 -0.82 -1.10
CA LEU A 168 -13.44 -0.15 0.16
C LEU A 168 -14.93 0.26 0.21
N PRO A 169 -15.57 0.25 1.39
CA PRO A 169 -16.93 0.75 1.52
C PRO A 169 -16.96 2.27 1.29
N THR A 170 -17.91 2.75 0.49
CA THR A 170 -18.11 4.17 0.15
C THR A 170 -18.54 5.05 1.34
N ARG A 171 -18.74 4.46 2.53
CA ARG A 171 -19.10 5.17 3.76
C ARG A 171 -18.25 4.65 4.92
N PRO A 172 -17.84 5.52 5.86
CA PRO A 172 -17.12 5.09 7.05
C PRO A 172 -17.96 4.05 7.82
N GLY A 173 -17.29 3.00 8.32
CA GLY A 173 -17.94 1.93 9.06
C GLY A 173 -18.62 2.45 10.32
N SER A 174 -19.83 1.97 10.60
CA SER A 174 -20.48 2.17 11.89
C SER A 174 -19.64 1.54 13.00
N GLU A 175 -19.55 2.22 14.14
CA GLU A 175 -19.10 1.59 15.38
C GLU A 175 -20.21 0.64 15.84
N ASP A 176 -19.83 -0.59 16.22
CA ASP A 176 -20.79 -1.52 16.81
C ASP A 176 -21.02 -1.20 18.30
N ASN A 177 -22.03 -1.84 18.89
CA ASN A 177 -22.41 -1.65 20.30
C ASN A 177 -21.28 -1.99 21.30
N LYS A 178 -20.16 -2.57 20.86
CA LYS A 178 -18.98 -2.91 21.68
C LYS A 178 -17.82 -1.92 21.50
N GLY A 179 -18.06 -0.78 20.84
CA GLY A 179 -17.06 0.23 20.52
C GLY A 179 -16.04 -0.20 19.45
N ASN A 180 -16.27 -1.34 18.79
CA ASN A 180 -15.40 -1.81 17.72
C ASN A 180 -15.77 -1.13 16.40
N ARG A 181 -15.00 -0.12 16.05
CA ARG A 181 -15.04 0.50 14.72
C ARG A 181 -14.45 -0.47 13.69
N SER A 182 -15.20 -0.71 12.61
CA SER A 182 -14.67 -1.33 11.40
C SER A 182 -13.70 -0.36 10.72
N VAL A 183 -12.48 -0.83 10.43
CA VAL A 183 -11.46 -0.05 9.72
C VAL A 183 -11.08 -0.83 8.47
N PRO A 184 -11.57 -0.44 7.27
CA PRO A 184 -11.54 -1.32 6.11
C PRO A 184 -10.16 -1.45 5.46
N ILE A 185 -9.17 -0.65 5.88
CA ILE A 185 -7.82 -0.66 5.31
C ILE A 185 -6.72 -0.69 6.39
N VAL A 186 -5.77 -1.61 6.21
CA VAL A 186 -4.48 -1.69 6.91
C VAL A 186 -3.37 -1.36 5.90
N ILE A 187 -2.39 -0.56 6.29
CA ILE A 187 -1.24 -0.18 5.46
C ILE A 187 0.03 -0.48 6.26
N HIS A 188 1.02 -1.11 5.62
CA HIS A 188 2.32 -1.37 6.22
C HIS A 188 3.49 -1.29 5.24
N CYS A 189 4.65 -1.04 5.82
CA CYS A 189 6.01 -1.16 5.28
C CYS A 189 6.86 -1.78 6.41
N GLY A 190 8.20 -1.81 6.30
CA GLY A 190 9.04 -2.38 7.36
C GLY A 190 8.72 -1.85 8.77
N ASP A 191 8.75 -0.53 8.96
CA ASP A 191 8.47 0.14 10.25
C ASP A 191 7.00 0.55 10.46
N GLY A 192 6.22 0.58 9.38
CA GLY A 192 4.84 1.08 9.39
C GLY A 192 4.70 2.60 9.48
N SER A 193 5.74 3.37 9.16
CA SER A 193 5.70 4.83 9.26
C SER A 193 6.22 5.57 8.04
N GLU A 194 7.35 5.21 7.44
CA GLU A 194 7.93 6.05 6.36
C GLU A 194 7.11 5.98 5.06
N GLN A 195 7.22 4.89 4.30
CA GLN A 195 6.45 4.65 3.07
C GLN A 195 4.93 4.62 3.38
N THR A 196 4.56 4.01 4.52
CA THR A 196 3.16 3.99 5.03
C THR A 196 2.60 5.39 5.23
N GLY A 197 3.38 6.33 5.76
CA GLY A 197 2.98 7.71 5.96
C GLY A 197 2.80 8.46 4.65
N ALA A 198 3.73 8.29 3.70
CA ALA A 198 3.61 8.88 2.37
C ALA A 198 2.37 8.34 1.63
N PHE A 199 2.08 7.04 1.74
CA PHE A 199 0.86 6.45 1.19
C PHE A 199 -0.42 6.97 1.86
N CYS A 200 -0.47 7.02 3.20
CA CYS A 200 -1.60 7.58 3.95
C CYS A 200 -1.88 9.04 3.58
N ALA A 201 -0.81 9.83 3.41
CA ALA A 201 -0.91 11.22 2.97
C ALA A 201 -1.48 11.31 1.56
N LEU A 202 -0.89 10.60 0.59
CA LEU A 202 -1.32 10.62 -0.80
C LEU A 202 -2.79 10.18 -0.93
N MET A 203 -3.18 9.07 -0.28
CA MET A 203 -4.56 8.58 -0.30
C MET A 203 -5.57 9.60 0.26
N THR A 204 -5.19 10.32 1.31
CA THR A 204 -6.00 11.40 1.92
C THR A 204 -6.09 12.62 0.99
N LEU A 205 -4.97 13.04 0.40
CA LEU A 205 -4.91 14.20 -0.50
C LEU A 205 -5.68 13.96 -1.81
N LEU A 206 -5.64 12.73 -2.36
CA LEU A 206 -6.45 12.34 -3.51
C LEU A 206 -7.95 12.37 -3.20
N GLU A 207 -8.37 12.03 -1.97
CA GLU A 207 -9.76 12.16 -1.54
C GLU A 207 -10.17 13.63 -1.40
N SER A 208 -9.34 14.47 -0.75
CA SER A 208 -9.60 15.90 -0.58
C SER A 208 -9.70 16.65 -1.91
N ALA A 209 -8.80 16.36 -2.86
CA ALA A 209 -8.82 16.94 -4.19
C ALA A 209 -10.08 16.56 -4.98
N GLU A 210 -10.60 15.33 -4.80
CA GLU A 210 -11.80 14.87 -5.49
C GLU A 210 -13.10 15.39 -4.86
N VAL A 211 -13.17 15.54 -3.53
CA VAL A 211 -14.41 15.94 -2.84
C VAL A 211 -14.54 17.45 -2.68
N GLU A 212 -13.45 18.15 -2.33
CA GLU A 212 -13.48 19.58 -1.99
C GLU A 212 -12.78 20.49 -3.00
N GLU A 213 -12.01 19.92 -3.92
CA GLU A 213 -11.09 20.66 -4.82
C GLU A 213 -10.07 21.52 -4.03
N VAL A 214 -9.73 21.08 -2.80
CA VAL A 214 -8.75 21.71 -1.89
C VAL A 214 -7.68 20.69 -1.48
N ILE A 215 -6.42 21.14 -1.43
CA ILE A 215 -5.25 20.33 -1.06
C ILE A 215 -4.47 21.07 0.03
N ASP A 216 -4.26 20.43 1.18
CA ASP A 216 -3.34 20.91 2.23
C ASP A 216 -2.38 19.79 2.65
N VAL A 217 -1.28 19.65 1.91
CA VAL A 217 -0.21 18.67 2.18
C VAL A 217 0.36 18.87 3.59
N PHE A 218 0.49 20.11 4.05
CA PHE A 218 1.08 20.44 5.34
C PHE A 218 0.23 19.93 6.50
N GLN A 219 -1.09 20.22 6.53
CA GLN A 219 -1.96 19.78 7.62
C GLN A 219 -2.17 18.26 7.59
N VAL A 220 -2.22 17.63 6.41
CA VAL A 220 -2.27 16.15 6.30
C VAL A 220 -1.02 15.53 6.92
N VAL A 221 0.18 15.91 6.48
CA VAL A 221 1.44 15.35 7.03
C VAL A 221 1.63 15.68 8.51
N LYS A 222 1.30 16.90 8.94
CA LYS A 222 1.31 17.31 10.35
C LYS A 222 0.36 16.45 11.20
N THR A 223 -0.81 16.11 10.68
CA THR A 223 -1.77 15.23 11.37
C THR A 223 -1.18 13.83 11.49
N LEU A 224 -0.65 13.25 10.42
CA LEU A 224 0.00 11.93 10.45
C LEU A 224 1.15 11.88 11.46
N ARG A 225 2.05 12.87 11.47
CA ARG A 225 3.18 12.96 12.42
C ARG A 225 2.74 13.15 13.88
N ARG A 226 1.57 13.75 14.13
CA ARG A 226 0.95 13.80 15.47
C ARG A 226 0.31 12.47 15.88
N THR A 227 0.05 11.59 14.93
CA THR A 227 -0.65 10.32 15.14
C THR A 227 0.32 9.14 15.25
N ARG A 228 1.38 9.07 14.44
CA ARG A 228 2.44 8.05 14.53
C ARG A 228 3.80 8.68 14.25
N LEU A 229 4.81 8.31 15.04
CA LEU A 229 6.18 8.78 14.85
C LEU A 229 6.78 8.19 13.56
N GLY A 230 7.66 8.94 12.89
CA GLY A 230 8.30 8.54 11.63
C GLY A 230 7.49 8.83 10.36
N MET A 231 6.23 9.26 10.47
CA MET A 231 5.38 9.52 9.29
C MET A 231 5.95 10.61 8.37
N VAL A 232 6.23 10.23 7.11
CA VAL A 232 6.83 11.10 6.08
C VAL A 232 8.09 11.76 6.62
N SER A 233 9.13 10.97 6.93
CA SER A 233 10.33 11.42 7.64
C SER A 233 11.20 12.36 6.79
N SER A 234 11.34 12.06 5.49
CA SER A 234 12.27 12.73 4.57
C SER A 234 11.66 13.92 3.81
N PHE A 235 12.52 14.79 3.28
CA PHE A 235 12.10 15.91 2.42
C PHE A 235 11.63 15.41 1.07
N GLU A 236 12.27 14.35 0.55
CA GLU A 236 11.99 13.70 -0.73
C GLU A 236 10.57 13.13 -0.75
N GLN A 237 10.15 12.45 0.33
CA GLN A 237 8.77 11.97 0.48
C GLN A 237 7.77 13.13 0.59
N TYR A 238 8.14 14.23 1.26
CA TYR A 238 7.28 15.41 1.36
C TYR A 238 7.11 16.13 0.02
N GLN A 239 8.19 16.29 -0.75
CA GLN A 239 8.16 16.86 -2.10
C GLN A 239 7.38 15.96 -3.07
N PHE A 240 7.59 14.65 -3.01
CA PHE A 240 6.83 13.66 -3.79
C PHE A 240 5.31 13.82 -3.64
N LEU A 241 4.80 14.18 -2.46
CA LEU A 241 3.36 14.45 -2.27
C LEU A 241 2.89 15.67 -3.08
N TYR A 242 3.66 16.76 -3.09
CA TYR A 242 3.36 17.94 -3.92
C TYR A 242 3.46 17.59 -5.41
N ASP A 243 4.56 16.97 -5.83
CA ASP A 243 4.81 16.65 -7.24
C ASP A 243 3.75 15.68 -7.78
N THR A 244 3.39 14.64 -7.03
CA THR A 244 2.37 13.66 -7.44
C THR A 244 0.99 14.29 -7.56
N ILE A 245 0.58 15.10 -6.57
CA ILE A 245 -0.73 15.74 -6.58
C ILE A 245 -0.81 16.80 -7.69
N ALA A 246 0.22 17.63 -7.88
CA ALA A 246 0.25 18.63 -8.97
C ALA A 246 0.21 17.98 -10.37
N ASN A 247 0.84 16.81 -10.54
CA ASN A 247 0.78 16.05 -11.79
C ASN A 247 -0.56 15.34 -12.02
N THR A 248 -1.24 14.90 -10.94
CA THR A 248 -2.55 14.23 -11.02
C THR A 248 -3.69 15.24 -11.22
N TYR A 249 -3.57 16.40 -10.58
CA TYR A 249 -4.56 17.47 -10.53
C TYR A 249 -3.91 18.82 -10.90
N PRO A 250 -3.61 19.07 -12.20
CA PRO A 250 -2.95 20.31 -12.62
C PRO A 250 -3.81 21.55 -12.34
N ALA A 251 -3.20 22.57 -11.74
CA ALA A 251 -3.87 23.83 -11.46
C ALA A 251 -4.16 24.61 -12.76
N GLN A 252 -5.42 25.04 -12.95
CA GLN A 252 -5.81 25.98 -14.01
C GLN A 252 -6.50 27.17 -13.36
N ASN A 253 -5.94 28.38 -13.53
CA ASN A 253 -6.42 29.64 -12.92
C ASN A 253 -6.64 29.58 -11.39
N GLY A 254 -5.88 28.75 -10.67
CA GLY A 254 -5.99 28.57 -9.22
C GLY A 254 -7.08 27.57 -8.77
N GLN A 255 -7.73 26.87 -9.70
CA GLN A 255 -8.66 25.77 -9.41
C GLN A 255 -8.08 24.43 -9.85
N ILE A 256 -8.53 23.36 -9.19
CA ILE A 256 -8.17 21.97 -9.53
C ILE A 256 -9.03 21.49 -10.69
N LYS A 257 -8.41 20.96 -11.75
CA LYS A 257 -9.15 20.25 -12.80
C LYS A 257 -9.20 18.76 -12.49
N LYS A 258 -10.42 18.22 -12.35
CA LYS A 258 -10.65 16.77 -12.36
C LYS A 258 -10.28 16.18 -13.72
N ASN A 259 -9.46 15.14 -13.75
CA ASN A 259 -9.12 14.43 -14.98
C ASN A 259 -10.36 13.68 -15.48
N SER A 260 -11.05 14.27 -16.46
CA SER A 260 -12.29 13.74 -17.01
C SER A 260 -12.00 12.48 -17.84
N GLN A 261 -12.31 11.31 -17.26
CA GLN A 261 -12.42 10.02 -17.94
C GLN A 261 -11.29 9.67 -18.91
N GLN A 262 -10.20 9.10 -18.38
CA GLN A 262 -9.81 7.81 -18.96
C GLN A 262 -10.74 6.76 -18.34
N GLU A 263 -11.65 6.21 -19.14
CA GLU A 263 -12.17 4.88 -18.85
C GLU A 263 -10.97 3.93 -18.92
N VAL A 264 -10.36 3.65 -17.76
CA VAL A 264 -9.34 2.62 -17.65
C VAL A 264 -10.06 1.29 -17.82
N LYS A 265 -10.18 0.86 -19.08
CA LYS A 265 -10.58 -0.49 -19.44
C LYS A 265 -9.52 -1.42 -18.86
N VAL A 266 -9.79 -1.93 -17.64
CA VAL A 266 -8.92 -2.89 -16.95
C VAL A 266 -8.88 -4.15 -17.79
N GLU A 267 -7.81 -4.31 -18.57
CA GLU A 267 -7.54 -5.57 -19.24
C GLU A 267 -7.07 -6.59 -18.21
N PHE A 268 -7.93 -7.55 -17.94
CA PHE A 268 -7.59 -8.74 -17.17
C PHE A 268 -6.57 -9.56 -17.96
N CYS A 269 -5.30 -9.50 -17.55
CA CYS A 269 -4.25 -10.40 -18.03
C CYS A 269 -4.47 -11.82 -17.49
N ASN A 270 -5.42 -12.55 -18.09
CA ASN A 270 -5.61 -13.98 -17.86
C ASN A 270 -4.71 -14.79 -18.80
N GLU A 271 -3.40 -14.75 -18.59
CA GLU A 271 -2.49 -15.74 -19.18
C GLU A 271 -2.39 -16.96 -18.25
N VAL A 272 -3.29 -17.93 -18.49
CA VAL A 272 -3.09 -19.31 -18.03
C VAL A 272 -2.52 -20.09 -19.20
N GLU A 273 -1.19 -20.16 -19.28
CA GLU A 273 -0.54 -21.15 -20.14
C GLU A 273 -0.88 -22.55 -19.62
N LYS A 274 -1.78 -23.25 -20.32
CA LYS A 274 -1.89 -24.69 -20.21
C LYS A 274 -0.82 -25.34 -21.06
N THR A 275 0.13 -25.99 -20.40
CA THR A 275 0.91 -27.06 -20.99
C THR A 275 -0.01 -28.23 -21.38
N ASP A 276 0.09 -28.68 -22.62
CA ASP A 276 -0.22 -30.05 -23.05
C ASP A 276 0.58 -30.38 -24.33
N GLN A 277 0.77 -31.68 -24.60
CA GLN A 277 1.91 -32.21 -25.36
C GLN A 277 1.59 -32.62 -26.82
N GLU A 278 2.63 -32.49 -27.66
CA GLU A 278 3.02 -33.30 -28.86
C GLU A 278 2.06 -33.64 -30.03
N ALA A 279 2.72 -33.81 -31.19
CA ALA A 279 2.26 -34.34 -32.49
C ALA A 279 1.18 -33.51 -33.24
N ASP A 280 1.42 -33.07 -34.48
CA ASP A 280 1.87 -33.93 -35.59
C ASP A 280 2.63 -33.19 -36.70
N LEU A 281 3.24 -33.96 -37.60
CA LEU A 281 4.01 -33.50 -38.77
C LEU A 281 3.12 -32.98 -39.92
N ILE A 282 3.65 -32.09 -40.77
CA ILE A 282 3.78 -32.31 -42.24
C ILE A 282 4.52 -31.13 -42.91
N THR A 283 5.54 -31.48 -43.68
CA THR A 283 6.30 -30.60 -44.59
C THR A 283 5.58 -30.46 -45.94
N ILE A 284 5.51 -29.26 -46.51
CA ILE A 284 5.65 -29.04 -47.97
C ILE A 284 6.41 -27.72 -48.18
N ASP A 285 7.49 -27.81 -48.94
CA ASP A 285 8.20 -26.68 -49.57
C ASP A 285 7.81 -26.64 -51.06
N LEU A 286 7.69 -25.44 -51.63
CA LEU A 286 7.64 -25.21 -53.08
C LEU A 286 7.94 -23.73 -53.41
N THR A 287 9.21 -23.51 -53.78
CA THR A 287 9.77 -22.53 -54.74
C THR A 287 8.79 -21.91 -55.77
N SER A 288 8.99 -20.72 -56.36
CA SER A 288 10.05 -19.67 -56.30
C SER A 288 9.62 -18.45 -57.15
N SER A 289 10.20 -17.26 -56.95
CA SER A 289 10.67 -16.38 -58.05
C SER A 289 11.31 -15.06 -57.57
N THR A 290 12.60 -14.90 -57.88
CA THR A 290 13.30 -13.62 -58.12
C THR A 290 13.69 -13.61 -59.61
N PRO A 291 13.92 -12.45 -60.27
CA PRO A 291 15.08 -11.57 -60.04
C PRO A 291 14.66 -10.08 -60.08
N GLU A 292 15.46 -9.01 -60.13
CA GLU A 292 16.89 -8.71 -60.39
C GLU A 292 17.09 -7.24 -59.92
N GLY A 293 18.25 -6.67 -59.55
CA GLY A 293 19.62 -7.16 -59.36
C GLY A 293 20.58 -5.98 -59.13
N ASN A 294 21.77 -6.26 -58.58
CA ASN A 294 23.01 -5.44 -58.54
C ASN A 294 23.01 -4.09 -57.75
N GLY A 295 24.04 -3.77 -56.96
CA GLY A 295 25.23 -4.57 -56.64
C GLY A 295 26.20 -3.94 -55.62
N ALA A 296 27.19 -4.76 -55.26
CA ALA A 296 28.50 -4.52 -54.59
C ALA A 296 29.12 -3.09 -54.68
N SER A 297 30.05 -2.65 -53.81
CA SER A 297 30.67 -3.18 -52.57
C SER A 297 31.59 -2.10 -51.95
N GLU A 298 32.30 -2.46 -50.88
CA GLU A 298 33.59 -1.92 -50.39
C GLU A 298 33.58 -1.05 -49.12
N ALA A 299 34.77 -1.00 -48.50
CA ALA A 299 34.97 -0.82 -47.06
C ALA A 299 36.00 0.27 -46.74
N CYS A 300 35.95 0.78 -45.49
CA CYS A 300 37.02 1.33 -44.61
C CYS A 300 36.29 2.03 -43.44
N VAL A 301 36.50 1.74 -42.15
CA VAL A 301 37.72 1.73 -41.31
C VAL A 301 38.15 3.15 -40.84
N ASP A 302 38.21 3.25 -39.50
CA ASP A 302 38.89 4.22 -38.61
C ASP A 302 38.44 5.69 -38.43
N SER A 303 37.89 5.94 -37.23
CA SER A 303 38.56 6.57 -36.07
C SER A 303 39.22 7.97 -36.14
N LYS A 304 38.72 8.82 -35.24
CA LYS A 304 39.44 9.74 -34.30
C LYS A 304 40.04 11.10 -34.75
N ALA A 305 39.52 12.14 -34.07
CA ALA A 305 40.23 13.05 -33.14
C ALA A 305 40.61 14.49 -33.57
N ALA A 306 40.58 15.36 -32.55
CA ALA A 306 41.18 16.70 -32.40
C ALA A 306 40.62 17.86 -33.27
N ASP A 307 40.67 19.14 -32.89
CA ASP A 307 40.79 19.84 -31.57
C ASP A 307 40.56 21.35 -31.85
N SER A 308 40.02 22.13 -30.90
CA SER A 308 40.33 23.57 -30.66
C SER A 308 39.42 24.26 -29.62
N THR A 309 39.93 24.33 -28.39
CA THR A 309 40.04 25.56 -27.57
C THR A 309 39.14 26.80 -27.84
N LYS A 310 38.40 27.24 -26.80
CA LYS A 310 38.71 28.48 -26.04
C LYS A 310 37.79 28.75 -24.82
N GLU A 311 38.42 29.22 -23.73
CA GLU A 311 37.96 30.21 -22.72
C GLU A 311 36.60 30.01 -22.00
N THR A 312 36.60 29.68 -20.69
CA THR A 312 36.32 30.59 -19.52
C THR A 312 35.02 31.41 -19.63
N GLU A 313 34.10 31.39 -18.64
CA GLU A 313 34.32 31.80 -17.25
C GLU A 313 33.47 31.07 -16.18
N SER A 314 33.79 31.35 -14.90
CA SER A 314 32.97 31.15 -13.70
C SER A 314 33.11 32.38 -12.78
N SER A 315 32.30 32.64 -11.75
CA SER A 315 31.37 31.73 -11.05
C SER A 315 30.26 32.46 -10.28
N ILE A 316 29.21 31.70 -9.93
CA ILE A 316 28.36 31.74 -8.71
C ILE A 316 28.52 32.96 -7.76
N ASN A 317 27.42 33.63 -7.36
CA ASN A 317 26.95 33.74 -5.94
C ASN A 317 25.78 34.72 -5.70
N GLY A 318 24.96 34.40 -4.69
CA GLY A 318 23.79 35.16 -4.24
C GLY A 318 24.05 36.13 -3.07
N PRO A 319 22.99 36.73 -2.48
CA PRO A 319 23.13 37.86 -1.56
C PRO A 319 23.44 37.46 -0.11
N THR A 320 24.31 38.27 0.52
CA THR A 320 24.77 38.11 1.91
C THR A 320 23.88 38.90 2.90
N THR A 321 23.47 38.27 4.00
CA THR A 321 22.91 38.97 5.18
C THR A 321 23.95 39.09 6.30
N PRO A 322 24.02 40.22 7.03
CA PRO A 322 25.00 40.41 8.10
C PRO A 322 24.52 39.85 9.44
N VAL A 323 25.46 39.32 10.23
CA VAL A 323 25.27 38.99 11.65
C VAL A 323 25.78 40.15 12.50
N LEU A 324 25.03 40.53 13.52
CA LEU A 324 25.41 41.51 14.55
C LEU A 324 25.73 40.79 15.86
N THR A 325 26.85 41.18 16.47
CA THR A 325 27.19 40.98 17.89
C THR A 325 26.70 42.16 18.72
#